data_AF-A0A4P7BI80-F1
#
_entry.id   AF-A0A4P7BI80-F1
#
_cell.length_a   1.000
_cell.length_b   1.000
_cell.length_c   1.000
_cell.angle_alpha   90.00
_cell.angle_beta   90.00
_cell.angle_gamma   90.00
#
_symmetry.space_group_name_H-M   'P 1'
#
loop_
_entity.id
_entity.type
_entity.pdbx_description
1 polymer ?
#
loop_
_entity_poly.entity_id
_entity_poly.type
_entity_poly.pdbx_seq_one_letter_code
_entity_poly.pdbx_strand_id
1 'polypeptide(L)'
;MFQSSHTHGPDEYCPTCGQPLPPGGLIPQYGRKQPNRIGLGIAIGLHVLILLLALMNPQTFVKLKPPSKQGEMVWVAPVAPTPAPAKTAPAPRPTPTPQKQAPKKVAKAPPRPAPPLQPRTNPDAITEKQQQEPPPVQAKLTPPPPDVTDMSQLIEANRRKRGATSSPPADSAESEDAKAKARAIANIMGAQGRNAAGDREDSGGIFDVQNQTFNSADVKFRGWNTNFKRRWLQQVHVELGNEIDIENAVVTKMIELIRKEKPGDFEWESHRLGRVVRMSARKEDEAELRAFLLKEMYPKYIRPAGR
;
A
#
# COMPACT_ATOMS: atom_id res chain seq x y z
N MET A 1 21.31 -1.98 -39.05
CA MET A 1 20.99 -2.77 -37.84
C MET A 1 20.62 -4.17 -38.29
N PHE A 2 21.55 -5.11 -38.19
CA PHE A 2 21.30 -6.51 -38.56
C PHE A 2 20.58 -7.20 -37.39
N GLN A 3 19.33 -7.62 -37.60
CA GLN A 3 18.64 -8.54 -36.69
C GLN A 3 19.36 -9.89 -36.79
N SER A 4 20.18 -10.20 -35.79
CA SER A 4 20.81 -11.52 -35.70
C SER A 4 19.79 -12.45 -35.05
N SER A 5 19.11 -13.27 -35.86
CA SER A 5 18.20 -14.29 -35.38
C SER A 5 18.99 -15.40 -34.66
N HIS A 6 18.58 -15.74 -33.44
CA HIS A 6 19.25 -16.70 -32.53
C HIS A 6 19.25 -18.16 -32.99
N THR A 7 19.05 -18.44 -34.27
CA THR A 7 18.57 -19.76 -34.71
C THR A 7 19.37 -20.42 -35.82
N HIS A 8 20.47 -19.81 -36.29
CA HIS A 8 21.18 -20.34 -37.47
C HIS A 8 22.70 -20.33 -37.26
N GLY A 9 23.21 -21.46 -36.76
CA GLY A 9 24.63 -21.78 -36.71
C GLY A 9 24.83 -23.30 -36.55
N PRO A 10 25.93 -23.88 -37.06
CA PRO A 10 26.28 -25.28 -36.83
C PRO A 10 26.74 -25.54 -35.37
N ASP A 11 26.88 -24.48 -34.58
CA ASP A 11 27.38 -24.53 -33.22
C ASP A 11 26.29 -25.00 -32.24
N GLU A 12 26.68 -25.88 -31.32
CA GLU A 12 25.82 -26.45 -30.27
C GLU A 12 25.37 -25.39 -29.24
N TYR A 13 26.05 -24.23 -29.22
CA TYR A 13 25.77 -23.12 -28.31
C TYR A 13 25.70 -21.79 -29.07
N CYS A 14 24.82 -20.89 -28.66
CA CYS A 14 24.73 -19.55 -29.26
C CYS A 14 25.96 -18.72 -28.88
N PRO A 15 26.71 -18.15 -29.85
CA PRO A 15 27.95 -17.40 -29.58
C PRO A 15 27.71 -16.08 -28.82
N THR A 16 26.46 -15.59 -28.76
CA THR A 16 26.12 -14.31 -28.13
C THR A 16 25.66 -14.45 -26.68
N CYS A 17 25.06 -15.59 -26.31
CA CYS A 17 24.48 -15.80 -24.98
C CYS A 17 24.82 -17.13 -24.32
N GLY A 18 25.56 -18.03 -24.98
CA GLY A 18 25.97 -19.32 -24.45
C GLY A 18 24.82 -20.32 -24.23
N GLN A 19 23.61 -20.01 -24.70
CA GLN A 19 22.47 -20.90 -24.55
C GLN A 19 22.63 -22.12 -25.48
N PRO A 20 22.39 -23.36 -24.99
CA PRO A 20 22.44 -24.56 -25.84
C PRO A 20 21.33 -24.48 -26.90
N LEU A 21 21.73 -24.63 -28.16
CA LEU A 21 20.81 -24.71 -29.29
C LEU A 21 20.36 -26.16 -29.47
N PRO A 22 19.10 -26.42 -29.88
CA PRO A 22 18.65 -27.78 -30.12
C PRO A 22 19.54 -28.46 -31.17
N PRO A 23 20.00 -29.69 -30.93
CA PRO A 23 20.94 -30.36 -31.82
C PRO A 23 20.34 -30.53 -33.22
N GLY A 24 21.04 -30.05 -34.23
CA GLY A 24 20.72 -30.31 -35.64
C GLY A 24 20.08 -29.17 -36.43
N GLY A 25 20.14 -27.91 -35.98
CA GLY A 25 19.70 -26.76 -36.80
C GLY A 25 18.23 -26.84 -37.24
N LEU A 26 17.43 -27.64 -36.54
CA LEU A 26 16.03 -27.85 -36.87
C LEU A 26 15.26 -26.60 -36.48
N ILE A 27 14.87 -25.85 -37.51
CA ILE A 27 13.87 -24.78 -37.43
C ILE A 27 12.72 -25.30 -36.56
N PRO A 28 12.27 -24.57 -35.51
CA PRO A 28 11.11 -24.97 -34.74
C PRO A 28 9.92 -25.08 -35.69
N GLN A 29 9.60 -26.32 -36.07
CA GLN A 29 8.40 -26.64 -36.83
C GLN A 29 7.25 -26.51 -35.84
N TYR A 30 6.77 -25.28 -35.64
CA TYR A 30 5.48 -25.05 -35.02
C TYR A 30 4.49 -25.92 -35.78
N GLY A 31 3.95 -26.93 -35.08
CA GLY A 31 3.25 -28.03 -35.71
C GLY A 31 2.25 -27.51 -36.74
N ARG A 32 2.27 -28.11 -37.94
CA ARG A 32 1.29 -27.90 -39.02
C ARG A 32 -0.12 -28.36 -38.64
N LYS A 33 -0.55 -28.16 -37.39
CA LYS A 33 -1.95 -28.34 -37.01
C LYS A 33 -2.69 -27.12 -37.54
N GLN A 34 -3.28 -27.29 -38.72
CA GLN A 34 -4.21 -26.30 -39.25
C GLN A 34 -5.25 -25.96 -38.16
N PRO A 35 -5.60 -24.67 -37.98
CA PRO A 35 -6.59 -24.30 -36.99
C PRO A 35 -7.88 -25.06 -37.27
N ASN A 36 -8.52 -25.60 -36.22
CA ASN A 36 -9.77 -26.32 -36.38
C ASN A 36 -10.80 -25.35 -36.99
N ARG A 37 -11.09 -25.54 -38.28
CA ARG A 37 -11.96 -24.63 -39.07
C ARG A 37 -13.34 -24.48 -38.44
N ILE A 38 -13.79 -25.52 -37.74
CA ILE A 38 -15.04 -25.52 -36.98
C ILE A 38 -14.94 -24.58 -35.78
N GLY A 39 -13.86 -24.65 -35.01
CA GLY A 39 -13.61 -23.75 -33.88
C GLY A 39 -13.46 -22.29 -34.31
N LEU A 40 -12.79 -22.05 -35.44
CA LEU A 40 -12.69 -20.72 -36.04
C LEU A 40 -14.06 -20.19 -36.49
N GLY A 41 -14.89 -21.04 -37.11
CA GLY A 41 -16.25 -20.69 -37.50
C GLY A 41 -17.15 -20.33 -36.31
N ILE A 42 -17.07 -21.09 -35.21
CA ILE A 42 -17.82 -20.79 -33.97
C ILE A 42 -17.36 -19.46 -33.38
N ALA A 43 -16.05 -19.21 -33.32
CA ALA A 43 -15.53 -17.95 -32.80
C ALA A 43 -16.00 -16.76 -33.63
N ILE A 44 -15.90 -16.84 -34.96
CA ILE A 44 -16.39 -15.78 -35.85
C ILE A 44 -17.90 -15.58 -35.70
N GLY A 45 -18.68 -16.67 -35.66
CA GLY A 45 -20.13 -16.63 -35.47
C GLY A 45 -20.54 -15.95 -34.16
N LEU A 46 -19.84 -16.25 -33.05
CA LEU A 46 -20.07 -15.59 -31.75
C LEU A 46 -19.81 -14.08 -31.81
N HIS A 47 -18.73 -13.66 -32.47
CA HIS A 47 -18.40 -12.23 -32.60
C HIS A 47 -19.42 -11.49 -33.47
N VAL A 48 -19.89 -12.12 -34.56
CA VAL A 48 -20.95 -11.55 -35.41
C VAL A 48 -22.28 -11.47 -34.65
N LEU A 49 -22.61 -12.48 -33.85
CA LEU A 49 -23.80 -12.48 -33.00
C LEU A 49 -23.75 -11.33 -31.96
N ILE A 50 -22.61 -11.13 -31.29
CA ILE A 50 -22.42 -10.04 -30.33
C ILE A 50 -22.54 -8.68 -31.02
N LEU A 51 -21.96 -8.51 -32.21
CA LEU A 51 -22.11 -7.28 -33.00
C LEU A 51 -23.56 -7.03 -33.41
N LEU A 52 -24.29 -8.06 -33.85
CA LEU A 52 -25.71 -7.96 -34.17
C LEU A 52 -26.53 -7.58 -32.94
N LEU A 53 -26.26 -8.17 -31.77
CA LEU A 53 -26.93 -7.81 -30.52
C LEU A 53 -26.61 -6.36 -30.11
N ALA A 54 -25.38 -5.89 -30.31
CA ALA A 54 -24.98 -4.51 -30.03
C ALA A 54 -25.66 -3.50 -30.99
N LEU A 55 -25.79 -3.85 -32.27
CA LEU A 55 -26.48 -3.04 -33.29
C LEU A 55 -28.00 -3.01 -33.06
N MET A 56 -28.61 -4.12 -32.64
CA MET A 56 -30.04 -4.20 -32.35
C MET A 56 -30.42 -3.59 -30.99
N ASN A 57 -29.51 -3.56 -30.01
CA ASN A 57 -29.71 -2.96 -28.69
C ASN A 57 -28.71 -1.81 -28.42
N PRO A 58 -28.83 -0.64 -29.07
CA PRO A 58 -27.93 0.51 -28.89
C PRO A 58 -28.05 1.21 -27.51
N GLN A 59 -28.80 0.64 -26.56
CA GLN A 59 -29.09 1.23 -25.26
C GLN A 59 -28.06 0.88 -24.16
N THR A 60 -26.99 0.15 -24.48
CA THR A 60 -25.90 -0.12 -23.51
C THR A 60 -24.95 1.06 -23.30
N PHE A 61 -25.10 2.14 -24.05
CA PHE A 61 -24.55 3.43 -23.66
C PHE A 61 -25.40 3.97 -22.50
N VAL A 62 -24.92 3.77 -21.28
CA VAL A 62 -25.42 4.45 -20.08
C VAL A 62 -25.41 5.94 -20.35
N LYS A 63 -26.55 6.50 -20.75
CA LYS A 63 -26.79 7.94 -20.74
C LYS A 63 -26.84 8.36 -19.27
N LEU A 64 -25.67 8.69 -18.72
CA LEU A 64 -25.57 9.44 -17.47
C LEU A 64 -26.35 10.73 -17.71
N LYS A 65 -27.57 10.83 -17.16
CA LYS A 65 -28.26 12.11 -17.06
C LYS A 65 -27.31 13.03 -16.27
N PRO A 66 -26.80 14.13 -16.85
CA PRO A 66 -26.06 15.09 -16.05
C PRO A 66 -26.99 15.58 -14.94
N PRO A 67 -26.49 15.76 -13.70
CA PRO A 67 -27.31 16.28 -12.62
C PRO A 67 -27.89 17.63 -13.04
N SER A 68 -29.21 17.74 -12.95
CA SER A 68 -29.99 18.92 -13.30
C SER A 68 -29.83 20.01 -12.24
N LYS A 69 -28.62 20.56 -12.09
CA LYS A 69 -28.36 21.88 -11.47
C LYS A 69 -27.05 22.43 -12.04
N GLN A 70 -27.17 22.99 -13.24
CA GLN A 70 -26.19 23.92 -13.80
C GLN A 70 -26.20 25.21 -12.97
N GLY A 71 -25.01 25.62 -12.57
CA GLY A 71 -24.58 26.93 -12.05
C GLY A 71 -25.65 27.95 -11.66
N GLU A 72 -25.94 28.02 -10.36
CA GLU A 72 -26.19 29.32 -9.73
C GLU A 72 -24.82 29.94 -9.45
N MET A 73 -24.41 30.83 -10.35
CA MET A 73 -23.18 31.59 -10.21
C MET A 73 -23.45 32.67 -9.18
N VAL A 74 -23.08 32.44 -7.91
CA VAL A 74 -23.04 33.51 -6.90
C VAL A 74 -21.86 34.41 -7.25
N TRP A 75 -22.16 35.52 -7.91
CA TRP A 75 -21.21 36.59 -8.16
C TRP A 75 -20.83 37.24 -6.83
N VAL A 76 -19.69 36.86 -6.27
CA VAL A 76 -19.03 37.66 -5.23
C VAL A 76 -18.36 38.82 -5.94
N ALA A 77 -19.03 39.97 -5.99
CA ALA A 77 -18.41 41.21 -6.46
C ALA A 77 -17.18 41.52 -5.59
N PRO A 78 -15.98 41.74 -6.17
CA PRO A 78 -14.85 42.22 -5.39
C PRO A 78 -15.17 43.63 -4.88
N VAL A 79 -15.05 43.82 -3.56
CA VAL A 79 -15.16 45.12 -2.91
C VAL A 79 -14.13 46.05 -3.53
N ALA A 80 -14.58 47.20 -4.04
CA ALA A 80 -13.72 48.21 -4.64
C ALA A 80 -12.63 48.68 -3.66
N PRO A 81 -11.38 48.85 -4.11
CA PRO A 81 -10.32 49.38 -3.26
C PRO A 81 -10.63 50.82 -2.87
N THR A 82 -10.65 51.08 -1.57
CA THR A 82 -10.73 52.42 -0.98
C THR A 82 -9.56 53.28 -1.51
N PRO A 83 -9.80 54.54 -1.89
CA PRO A 83 -8.76 55.40 -2.45
C PRO A 83 -7.65 55.69 -1.43
N ALA A 84 -6.41 55.62 -1.91
CA ALA A 84 -5.19 55.88 -1.17
C ALA A 84 -5.13 57.33 -0.65
N PRO A 85 -4.69 57.56 0.61
CA PRO A 85 -4.33 58.89 1.07
C PRO A 85 -3.01 59.35 0.43
N ALA A 86 -2.91 60.66 0.29
CA ALA A 86 -1.97 61.41 -0.53
C ALA A 86 -0.48 61.15 -0.22
N LYS A 87 0.31 61.18 -1.30
CA LYS A 87 1.77 61.21 -1.29
C LYS A 87 2.26 62.53 -0.68
N THR A 88 2.92 62.47 0.47
CA THR A 88 3.82 63.53 0.95
C THR A 88 5.24 63.29 0.45
N ALA A 89 5.86 64.37 -0.02
CA ALA A 89 7.20 64.43 -0.58
C ALA A 89 8.30 64.10 0.47
N PRO A 90 9.50 63.67 0.03
CA PRO A 90 10.54 63.12 0.92
C PRO A 90 11.38 64.23 1.58
N ALA A 91 11.61 64.09 2.90
CA ALA A 91 12.61 64.85 3.64
C ALA A 91 13.96 64.08 3.71
N PRO A 92 15.10 64.77 3.84
CA PRO A 92 16.43 64.17 3.64
C PRO A 92 16.86 63.28 4.81
N ARG A 93 17.55 62.18 4.50
CA ARG A 93 18.21 61.28 5.45
C ARG A 93 19.33 62.00 6.22
N PRO A 94 19.36 61.95 7.57
CA PRO A 94 20.57 62.15 8.33
C PRO A 94 21.38 60.84 8.38
N THR A 95 22.66 60.95 8.04
CA THR A 95 23.69 59.93 8.14
C THR A 95 24.04 59.69 9.61
N PRO A 96 24.05 58.43 10.11
CA PRO A 96 24.69 58.11 11.38
C PRO A 96 26.11 57.56 11.18
N THR A 97 27.00 58.12 12.00
CA THR A 97 28.43 57.87 12.22
C THR A 97 28.72 56.43 12.67
N PRO A 98 29.93 55.88 12.43
CA PRO A 98 30.29 54.53 12.86
C PRO A 98 30.66 54.52 14.35
N GLN A 99 29.86 53.86 15.20
CA GLN A 99 30.25 53.54 16.56
C GLN A 99 30.94 52.18 16.62
N LYS A 100 32.23 52.24 16.94
CA LYS A 100 33.13 51.14 17.25
C LYS A 100 32.68 50.48 18.56
N GLN A 101 32.06 49.31 18.51
CA GLN A 101 31.81 48.48 19.69
C GLN A 101 32.93 47.44 19.87
N ALA A 102 33.48 47.41 21.08
CA ALA A 102 34.53 46.50 21.51
C ALA A 102 34.04 45.04 21.59
N PRO A 103 34.91 44.05 21.34
CA PRO A 103 34.53 42.65 21.36
C PRO A 103 34.26 42.17 22.79
N LYS A 104 33.05 41.69 23.05
CA LYS A 104 32.74 40.89 24.25
C LYS A 104 33.42 39.53 24.13
N LYS A 105 34.31 39.22 25.08
CA LYS A 105 34.86 37.88 25.32
C LYS A 105 33.71 36.91 25.58
N VAL A 106 33.51 35.96 24.68
CA VAL A 106 32.71 34.75 24.94
C VAL A 106 33.61 33.79 25.70
N ALA A 107 33.29 33.53 26.97
CA ALA A 107 33.93 32.49 27.75
C ALA A 107 33.58 31.12 27.14
N LYS A 108 34.61 30.36 26.77
CA LYS A 108 34.50 28.97 26.31
C LYS A 108 33.98 28.11 27.47
N ALA A 109 32.88 27.40 27.25
CA ALA A 109 32.47 26.30 28.12
C ALA A 109 33.50 25.14 28.01
N PRO A 110 33.82 24.44 29.11
CA PRO A 110 34.74 23.31 29.07
C PRO A 110 34.12 22.11 28.33
N PRO A 111 34.91 21.31 27.59
CA PRO A 111 34.43 20.13 26.89
C PRO A 111 34.02 19.04 27.88
N ARG A 112 32.84 18.45 27.66
CA ARG A 112 32.33 17.31 28.42
C ARG A 112 33.14 16.04 28.06
N PRO A 113 33.61 15.25 29.03
CA PRO A 113 34.32 14.00 28.76
C PRO A 113 33.43 12.99 28.02
N ALA A 114 33.97 12.38 26.97
CA ALA A 114 33.35 11.24 26.28
C ALA A 114 33.36 9.99 27.17
N PRO A 115 32.29 9.19 27.22
CA PRO A 115 32.29 7.92 27.92
C PRO A 115 33.19 6.89 27.20
N PRO A 116 33.86 5.99 27.92
CA PRO A 116 34.77 5.02 27.33
C PRO A 116 34.02 4.00 26.46
N LEU A 117 34.57 3.76 25.25
CA LEU A 117 34.22 2.66 24.36
C LEU A 117 34.47 1.34 25.08
N GLN A 118 33.40 0.61 25.40
CA GLN A 118 33.51 -0.80 25.80
C GLN A 118 33.80 -1.63 24.54
N PRO A 119 34.83 -2.50 24.55
CA PRO A 119 34.98 -3.53 23.53
C PRO A 119 33.77 -4.46 23.58
N ARG A 120 32.98 -4.51 22.51
CA ARG A 120 31.99 -5.57 22.31
C ARG A 120 32.74 -6.84 21.94
N THR A 121 33.21 -7.57 22.95
CA THR A 121 33.43 -9.00 22.80
C THR A 121 32.04 -9.65 22.75
N ASN A 122 31.78 -10.41 21.70
CA ASN A 122 30.58 -11.21 21.56
C ASN A 122 30.94 -12.62 22.04
N PRO A 123 30.66 -13.01 23.30
CA PRO A 123 30.81 -14.41 23.73
C PRO A 123 29.58 -15.27 23.36
N ASP A 124 28.60 -14.72 22.65
CA ASP A 124 27.46 -15.49 22.13
C ASP A 124 27.65 -15.78 20.64
N ALA A 125 28.67 -16.60 20.36
CA ALA A 125 28.56 -17.52 19.23
C ALA A 125 27.33 -18.39 19.51
N ILE A 126 26.40 -18.44 18.55
CA ILE A 126 25.19 -19.25 18.60
C ILE A 126 25.62 -20.70 18.78
N THR A 127 25.74 -21.14 20.03
CA THR A 127 25.66 -22.55 20.38
C THR A 127 24.19 -22.87 20.31
N GLU A 128 23.81 -23.51 19.22
CA GLU A 128 22.50 -24.11 19.04
C GLU A 128 22.24 -25.02 20.24
N LYS A 129 21.42 -24.57 21.20
CA LYS A 129 20.93 -25.44 22.26
C LYS A 129 20.04 -26.47 21.58
N GLN A 130 20.58 -27.66 21.43
CA GLN A 130 19.86 -28.85 21.02
C GLN A 130 18.62 -28.99 21.90
N GLN A 131 17.46 -28.70 21.32
CA GLN A 131 16.17 -28.83 21.98
C GLN A 131 15.95 -30.31 22.26
N GLN A 132 16.04 -30.70 23.53
CA GLN A 132 15.62 -32.02 23.96
C GLN A 132 14.12 -32.18 23.70
N GLU A 133 13.79 -33.15 22.87
CA GLU A 133 12.43 -33.60 22.62
C GLU A 133 11.85 -34.16 23.94
N PRO A 134 10.73 -33.62 24.45
CA PRO A 134 10.10 -34.19 25.64
C PRO A 134 9.53 -35.59 25.28
N PRO A 135 9.61 -36.56 26.20
CA PRO A 135 9.08 -37.89 25.95
C PRO A 135 7.56 -37.82 25.69
N PRO A 136 7.01 -38.74 24.87
CA PRO A 136 5.60 -38.73 24.54
C PRO A 136 4.77 -38.89 25.82
N VAL A 137 4.01 -37.85 26.15
CA VAL A 137 3.01 -37.90 27.21
C VAL A 137 1.94 -38.89 26.76
N GLN A 138 1.97 -40.09 27.34
CA GLN A 138 0.91 -41.07 27.15
C GLN A 138 -0.42 -40.43 27.59
N ALA A 139 -1.31 -40.19 26.64
CA ALA A 139 -2.67 -39.77 26.92
C ALA A 139 -3.37 -40.90 27.69
N LYS A 140 -3.46 -40.75 29.00
CA LYS A 140 -4.34 -41.59 29.83
C LYS A 140 -5.77 -41.22 29.44
N LEU A 141 -6.36 -42.05 28.58
CA LEU A 141 -7.79 -42.05 28.31
C LEU A 141 -8.49 -42.41 29.62
N THR A 142 -9.01 -41.41 30.33
CA THR A 142 -9.95 -41.66 31.42
C THR A 142 -11.23 -42.23 30.79
N PRO A 143 -11.70 -43.41 31.22
CA PRO A 143 -12.94 -43.96 30.69
C PRO A 143 -14.12 -43.03 30.99
N PRO A 144 -15.11 -42.93 30.09
CA PRO A 144 -16.29 -42.11 30.31
C PRO A 144 -17.06 -42.62 31.55
N PRO A 145 -17.59 -41.72 32.40
CA PRO A 145 -18.35 -42.12 33.56
C PRO A 145 -19.61 -42.89 33.14
N PRO A 146 -19.86 -44.07 33.72
CA PRO A 146 -21.02 -44.88 33.39
C PRO A 146 -22.24 -44.40 34.19
N ASP A 147 -22.81 -43.24 33.84
CA ASP A 147 -24.21 -42.91 34.18
C ASP A 147 -24.60 -41.51 33.67
N VAL A 148 -24.84 -41.39 32.37
CA VAL A 148 -25.52 -40.23 31.80
C VAL A 148 -26.63 -40.73 30.89
N THR A 149 -27.72 -41.18 31.50
CA THR A 149 -28.87 -41.78 30.82
C THR A 149 -29.77 -40.75 30.12
N ASP A 150 -29.55 -39.45 30.32
CA ASP A 150 -30.33 -38.39 29.68
C ASP A 150 -29.43 -37.29 29.10
N MET A 151 -29.63 -36.95 27.82
CA MET A 151 -28.84 -35.96 27.08
C MET A 151 -28.87 -34.57 27.75
N SER A 152 -29.93 -34.29 28.51
CA SER A 152 -30.09 -33.08 29.33
C SER A 152 -28.96 -32.91 30.36
N GLN A 153 -28.60 -34.00 31.06
CA GLN A 153 -27.57 -33.99 32.10
C GLN A 153 -26.16 -33.84 31.52
N LEU A 154 -25.92 -34.40 30.33
CA LEU A 154 -24.64 -34.26 29.62
C LEU A 154 -24.38 -32.80 29.22
N ILE A 155 -25.42 -32.08 28.80
CA ILE A 155 -25.35 -30.67 28.41
C ILE A 155 -25.07 -29.79 29.64
N GLU A 156 -25.74 -30.05 30.76
CA GLU A 156 -25.49 -29.33 32.01
C GLU A 156 -24.08 -29.57 32.58
N ALA A 157 -23.60 -30.81 32.55
CA ALA A 157 -22.26 -31.15 32.99
C ALA A 157 -21.20 -30.44 32.13
N ASN A 158 -21.40 -30.35 30.81
CA ASN A 158 -20.52 -29.61 29.91
C ASN A 158 -20.59 -28.10 30.13
N ARG A 159 -21.77 -27.54 30.46
CA ARG A 159 -21.90 -26.12 30.85
C ARG A 159 -21.14 -25.83 32.15
N ARG A 160 -21.26 -26.70 33.15
CA ARG A 160 -20.52 -26.60 34.42
C ARG A 160 -19.00 -26.70 34.22
N LYS A 161 -18.54 -27.63 33.37
CA LYS A 161 -17.11 -27.76 32.99
C LYS A 161 -16.55 -26.50 32.33
N ARG A 162 -17.39 -25.71 31.66
CA ARG A 162 -17.01 -24.42 31.04
C ARG A 162 -17.21 -23.22 31.98
N GLY A 163 -17.48 -23.46 33.27
CA GLY A 163 -17.58 -22.42 34.29
C GLY A 163 -18.91 -21.64 34.29
N ALA A 164 -19.97 -22.16 33.65
CA ALA A 164 -21.29 -21.52 33.72
C ALA A 164 -21.97 -21.87 35.05
N THR A 165 -21.71 -21.07 36.08
CA THR A 165 -22.55 -21.02 37.28
C THR A 165 -23.92 -20.46 36.91
N SER A 166 -24.98 -21.10 37.40
CA SER A 166 -26.37 -20.72 37.24
C SER A 166 -26.63 -19.27 37.69
N SER A 167 -27.00 -18.38 36.76
CA SER A 167 -27.66 -17.11 37.08
C SER A 167 -29.14 -17.35 37.40
N PRO A 168 -29.74 -16.60 38.34
CA PRO A 168 -31.17 -16.63 38.61
C PRO A 168 -31.96 -16.05 37.42
N PRO A 169 -33.27 -16.35 37.29
CA PRO A 169 -34.08 -15.93 36.17
C PRO A 169 -34.49 -14.45 36.30
N ALA A 170 -34.76 -13.86 35.14
CA ALA A 170 -35.26 -12.50 34.88
C ALA A 170 -34.19 -11.43 34.59
N ASP A 171 -34.51 -10.63 33.56
CA ASP A 171 -33.85 -9.41 33.10
C ASP A 171 -32.54 -9.55 32.31
N SER A 172 -32.61 -10.16 31.12
CA SER A 172 -31.98 -9.63 29.88
C SER A 172 -32.14 -10.64 28.74
N ALA A 173 -33.36 -10.72 28.20
CA ALA A 173 -33.57 -11.22 26.85
C ALA A 173 -33.09 -10.17 25.82
N GLU A 174 -31.82 -9.75 25.90
CA GLU A 174 -31.14 -9.34 24.68
C GLU A 174 -31.03 -10.60 23.84
N SER A 175 -31.86 -10.68 22.80
CA SER A 175 -32.00 -11.88 21.97
C SER A 175 -30.63 -12.39 21.54
N GLU A 176 -30.46 -13.70 21.48
CA GLU A 176 -29.25 -14.31 20.89
C GLU A 176 -28.99 -13.74 19.47
N ASP A 177 -30.04 -13.31 18.77
CA ASP A 177 -29.96 -12.53 17.53
C ASP A 177 -29.31 -11.15 17.68
N ALA A 178 -29.55 -10.42 18.78
CA ALA A 178 -28.88 -9.16 19.07
C ALA A 178 -27.37 -9.38 19.32
N LYS A 179 -27.01 -10.46 20.03
CA LYS A 179 -25.61 -10.84 20.24
C LYS A 179 -24.93 -11.31 18.94
N ALA A 180 -25.64 -12.08 18.11
CA ALA A 180 -25.17 -12.50 16.80
C ALA A 180 -24.99 -11.31 15.85
N LYS A 181 -25.95 -10.37 15.84
CA LYS A 181 -25.84 -9.12 15.08
C LYS A 181 -24.69 -8.25 15.58
N ALA A 182 -24.48 -8.12 16.89
CA ALA A 182 -23.34 -7.38 17.45
C ALA A 182 -22.00 -7.99 17.03
N ARG A 183 -21.87 -9.33 17.02
CA ARG A 183 -20.67 -10.03 16.53
C ARG A 183 -20.48 -9.87 15.03
N ALA A 184 -21.55 -9.96 14.25
CA ALA A 184 -21.50 -9.72 12.82
C ALA A 184 -21.08 -8.27 12.51
N ILE A 185 -21.65 -7.29 13.22
CA ILE A 185 -21.30 -5.88 13.11
C ILE A 185 -19.84 -5.65 13.53
N ALA A 186 -19.36 -6.28 14.60
CA ALA A 186 -17.97 -6.16 15.04
C ALA A 186 -16.98 -6.77 14.03
N ASN A 187 -17.31 -7.91 13.42
CA ASN A 187 -16.49 -8.52 12.38
C ASN A 187 -16.51 -7.71 11.08
N ILE A 188 -17.66 -7.15 10.70
CA ILE A 188 -17.77 -6.24 9.56
C ILE A 188 -17.00 -4.95 9.85
N MET A 189 -17.08 -4.38 11.05
CA MET A 189 -16.34 -3.18 11.45
C MET A 189 -14.82 -3.44 11.49
N GLY A 190 -14.40 -4.63 11.93
CA GLY A 190 -12.99 -5.07 11.87
C GLY A 190 -12.49 -5.29 10.45
N ALA A 191 -13.31 -5.85 9.56
CA ALA A 191 -12.95 -6.14 8.17
C ALA A 191 -13.08 -4.92 7.22
N GLN A 192 -14.01 -4.00 7.49
CA GLN A 192 -14.22 -2.76 6.73
C GLN A 192 -13.34 -1.59 7.23
N GLY A 193 -12.56 -1.83 8.28
CA GLY A 193 -11.57 -0.90 8.79
C GLY A 193 -12.07 -0.07 9.96
N ARG A 194 -11.15 0.15 10.89
CA ARG A 194 -11.12 1.18 11.95
C ARG A 194 -11.70 2.55 11.52
N ASN A 195 -11.81 2.81 10.23
CA ASN A 195 -12.32 4.01 9.58
C ASN A 195 -13.85 4.26 9.73
N ALA A 196 -14.65 3.28 10.16
CA ALA A 196 -16.10 3.48 10.33
C ALA A 196 -16.47 4.20 11.64
N ALA A 197 -15.58 4.15 12.64
CA ALA A 197 -15.80 4.68 13.98
C ALA A 197 -15.11 6.03 14.18
N GLY A 198 -15.17 6.94 13.19
CA GLY A 198 -14.98 8.38 13.41
C GLY A 198 -13.72 8.81 14.17
N ASP A 199 -12.63 8.05 14.07
CA ASP A 199 -11.38 8.45 14.69
C ASP A 199 -10.80 9.65 13.91
N ARG A 200 -10.42 10.64 14.71
CA ARG A 200 -9.91 11.96 14.37
C ARG A 200 -8.93 11.93 13.19
N GLU A 201 -9.17 12.79 12.19
CA GLU A 201 -8.23 13.08 11.09
C GLU A 201 -7.55 11.86 10.41
N ASP A 202 -8.20 10.70 10.39
CA ASP A 202 -7.69 9.51 9.69
C ASP A 202 -7.88 9.66 8.17
N SER A 203 -7.02 10.51 7.56
CA SER A 203 -6.77 10.46 6.12
C SER A 203 -5.73 9.40 5.81
N GLY A 204 -6.01 8.60 4.79
CA GLY A 204 -5.18 7.51 4.35
C GLY A 204 -5.49 7.15 2.90
N GLY A 205 -4.76 6.18 2.37
CA GLY A 205 -5.05 5.69 1.04
C GLY A 205 -4.26 4.45 0.71
N ILE A 206 -4.73 3.72 -0.30
CA ILE A 206 -4.00 2.59 -0.86
C ILE A 206 -3.42 2.98 -2.22
N PHE A 207 -2.17 2.55 -2.45
CA PHE A 207 -1.49 2.70 -3.73
C PHE A 207 -1.55 1.39 -4.51
N ASP A 208 -1.90 1.49 -5.78
CA ASP A 208 -1.88 0.40 -6.73
C ASP A 208 -1.06 0.83 -7.94
N VAL A 209 -0.06 0.03 -8.32
CA VAL A 209 0.81 0.30 -9.47
C VAL A 209 0.37 -0.60 -10.61
N GLN A 210 -0.03 0.00 -11.72
CA GLN A 210 -0.55 -0.68 -12.90
C GLN A 210 0.27 -0.35 -14.13
N ASN A 211 0.18 -1.21 -15.15
CA ASN A 211 0.78 -1.02 -16.47
C ASN A 211 2.27 -0.59 -16.43
N GLN A 212 3.04 -1.20 -15.54
CA GLN A 212 4.47 -0.88 -15.44
C GLN A 212 5.21 -1.43 -16.66
N THR A 213 5.92 -0.54 -17.33
CA THR A 213 6.89 -0.83 -18.38
C THR A 213 8.28 -0.37 -17.91
N PHE A 214 9.31 -0.56 -18.73
CA PHE A 214 10.66 -0.12 -18.39
C PHE A 214 10.81 1.41 -18.26
N ASN A 215 9.94 2.20 -18.92
CA ASN A 215 10.07 3.65 -18.99
C ASN A 215 8.86 4.41 -18.42
N SER A 216 7.74 3.73 -18.18
CA SER A 216 6.51 4.36 -17.68
C SER A 216 5.70 3.42 -16.80
N ALA A 217 4.90 3.98 -15.89
CA ALA A 217 3.98 3.24 -15.03
C ALA A 217 2.77 4.11 -14.66
N ASP A 218 1.62 3.48 -14.41
CA ASP A 218 0.44 4.16 -13.89
C ASP A 218 0.32 3.92 -12.38
N VAL A 219 0.33 4.99 -11.59
CA VAL A 219 0.12 4.91 -10.13
C VAL A 219 -1.30 5.37 -9.81
N LYS A 220 -2.09 4.47 -9.22
CA LYS A 220 -3.44 4.75 -8.75
C LYS A 220 -3.44 4.89 -7.23
N PHE A 221 -3.78 6.08 -6.75
CA PHE A 221 -3.98 6.37 -5.33
C PHE A 221 -5.46 6.44 -5.01
N ARG A 222 -5.91 5.59 -4.09
CA ARG A 222 -7.29 5.58 -3.57
C ARG A 222 -7.28 6.13 -2.16
N GLY A 223 -7.52 7.43 -2.03
CA GLY A 223 -7.54 8.14 -0.76
C GLY A 223 -8.92 8.17 -0.11
N TRP A 224 -8.93 8.10 1.23
CA TRP A 224 -10.03 8.53 2.08
C TRP A 224 -9.54 9.67 2.97
N ASN A 225 -10.33 10.73 3.10
CA ASN A 225 -10.02 11.85 3.99
C ASN A 225 -11.28 12.19 4.78
N THR A 226 -11.21 12.29 6.10
CA THR A 226 -12.38 12.58 6.94
C THR A 226 -12.99 13.95 6.64
N ASN A 227 -12.19 14.92 6.19
CA ASN A 227 -12.64 16.25 5.79
C ASN A 227 -13.47 16.23 4.51
N PHE A 228 -13.16 15.31 3.59
CA PHE A 228 -13.92 15.10 2.37
C PHE A 228 -14.69 13.78 2.52
N LYS A 229 -15.98 13.83 2.88
CA LYS A 229 -16.89 12.66 2.99
C LYS A 229 -16.98 11.76 1.74
N ARG A 230 -16.14 11.96 0.73
CA ARG A 230 -15.98 11.21 -0.51
C ARG A 230 -14.60 10.55 -0.57
N ARG A 231 -14.57 9.26 -0.92
CA ARG A 231 -13.36 8.59 -1.39
C ARG A 231 -13.00 9.17 -2.76
N TRP A 232 -11.73 9.42 -3.01
CA TRP A 232 -11.28 9.97 -4.28
C TRP A 232 -10.14 9.12 -4.84
N LEU A 233 -10.13 9.00 -6.17
CA LEU A 233 -9.15 8.23 -6.92
C LEU A 233 -8.31 9.20 -7.73
N GLN A 234 -7.00 9.19 -7.52
CA GLN A 234 -6.05 9.92 -8.34
C GLN A 234 -5.21 8.91 -9.13
N GLN A 235 -5.29 8.97 -10.46
CA GLN A 235 -4.42 8.22 -11.35
C GLN A 235 -3.35 9.17 -11.88
N VAL A 236 -2.09 8.81 -11.68
CA VAL A 236 -0.93 9.58 -12.14
C VAL A 236 -0.11 8.70 -13.06
N HIS A 237 0.09 9.16 -14.29
CA HIS A 237 1.06 8.55 -15.20
C HIS A 237 2.46 9.01 -14.81
N VAL A 238 3.36 8.07 -14.59
CA VAL A 238 4.75 8.31 -14.19
C VAL A 238 5.66 7.88 -15.34
N GLU A 239 6.50 8.79 -15.80
CA GLU A 239 7.56 8.52 -16.75
C GLU A 239 8.92 8.52 -16.03
N LEU A 240 9.90 7.78 -16.56
CA LEU A 240 11.24 7.64 -15.98
C LEU A 240 11.91 8.99 -15.69
N GLY A 241 11.78 9.95 -16.61
CA GLY A 241 12.31 11.30 -16.45
C GLY A 241 13.82 11.31 -16.13
N ASN A 242 14.18 11.86 -14.97
CA ASN A 242 15.57 12.02 -14.49
C ASN A 242 15.97 10.97 -13.42
N GLU A 243 15.10 9.99 -13.17
CA GLU A 243 15.38 8.93 -12.19
C GLU A 243 16.17 7.79 -12.85
N ILE A 244 16.93 7.06 -12.02
CA ILE A 244 17.78 5.95 -12.50
C ILE A 244 16.90 4.84 -13.10
N ASP A 245 15.79 4.51 -12.42
CA ASP A 245 14.87 3.44 -12.78
C ASP A 245 13.40 3.87 -12.61
N ILE A 246 12.49 3.15 -13.27
CA ILE A 246 11.06 3.44 -13.21
C ILE A 246 10.50 3.18 -11.80
N GLU A 247 11.02 2.19 -11.09
CA GLU A 247 10.63 1.87 -9.71
C GLU A 247 10.93 3.05 -8.78
N ASN A 248 12.09 3.66 -8.98
CA ASN A 248 12.54 4.84 -8.25
C ASN A 248 11.64 6.06 -8.55
N ALA A 249 11.32 6.29 -9.83
CA ALA A 249 10.40 7.36 -10.23
C ALA A 249 9.00 7.18 -9.62
N VAL A 250 8.48 5.96 -9.62
CA VAL A 250 7.17 5.63 -9.01
C VAL A 250 7.19 5.93 -7.51
N VAL A 251 8.22 5.49 -6.78
CA VAL A 251 8.33 5.75 -5.34
C VAL A 251 8.42 7.25 -5.05
N THR A 252 9.19 8.01 -5.83
CA THR A 252 9.26 9.48 -5.69
C THR A 252 7.88 10.11 -5.87
N LYS A 253 7.12 9.68 -6.88
CA LYS A 253 5.75 10.17 -7.10
C LYS A 253 4.79 9.74 -6.00
N MET A 254 4.94 8.56 -5.43
CA MET A 254 4.17 8.16 -4.26
C MET A 254 4.47 9.06 -3.06
N ILE A 255 5.75 9.37 -2.78
CA ILE A 255 6.13 10.26 -1.67
C ILE A 255 5.55 11.67 -1.88
N GLU A 256 5.60 12.20 -3.11
CA GLU A 256 4.96 13.48 -3.45
C GLU A 256 3.46 13.48 -3.15
N LEU A 257 2.75 12.38 -3.44
CA LEU A 257 1.33 12.22 -3.15
C LEU A 257 1.06 12.10 -1.64
N ILE A 258 1.86 11.31 -0.93
CA ILE A 258 1.74 11.16 0.54
C ILE A 258 1.93 12.52 1.22
N ARG A 259 2.94 13.29 0.81
CA ARG A 259 3.22 14.63 1.38
C ARG A 259 2.09 15.63 1.19
N LYS A 260 1.32 15.51 0.11
CA LYS A 260 0.15 16.36 -0.13
C LYS A 260 -0.97 16.07 0.86
N GLU A 261 -1.14 14.80 1.24
CA GLU A 261 -2.21 14.37 2.14
C GLU A 261 -1.82 14.41 3.62
N LYS A 262 -0.63 13.88 3.96
CA LYS A 262 -0.09 13.78 5.32
C LYS A 262 1.40 14.16 5.30
N PRO A 263 1.75 15.45 5.49
CA PRO A 263 3.15 15.91 5.46
C PRO A 263 3.96 15.53 6.72
N GLY A 264 3.31 15.02 7.76
CA GLY A 264 3.93 14.66 9.03
C GLY A 264 4.21 13.18 9.18
N ASP A 265 4.07 12.69 10.41
CA ASP A 265 4.24 11.29 10.74
C ASP A 265 2.93 10.54 10.46
N PHE A 266 3.02 9.35 9.89
CA PHE A 266 1.88 8.53 9.52
C PHE A 266 2.14 7.05 9.79
N GLU A 267 1.04 6.31 9.89
CA GLU A 267 1.06 4.87 10.06
C GLU A 267 0.91 4.20 8.70
N TRP A 268 1.89 3.35 8.34
CA TRP A 268 1.87 2.59 7.10
C TRP A 268 1.59 1.12 7.38
N GLU A 269 0.57 0.55 6.75
CA GLU A 269 0.33 -0.88 6.79
C GLU A 269 1.24 -1.60 5.78
N SER A 270 2.28 -2.26 6.27
CA SER A 270 3.18 -3.03 5.42
C SER A 270 2.57 -4.40 5.13
N HIS A 271 2.32 -4.68 3.86
CA HIS A 271 1.93 -6.00 3.39
C HIS A 271 3.07 -7.01 3.54
N ARG A 272 4.32 -6.59 3.31
CA ARG A 272 5.50 -7.45 3.48
C ARG A 272 5.70 -7.89 4.93
N LEU A 273 5.51 -6.97 5.89
CA LEU A 273 5.76 -7.24 7.31
C LEU A 273 4.49 -7.66 8.07
N GLY A 274 3.32 -7.57 7.46
CA GLY A 274 2.03 -7.88 8.08
C GLY A 274 1.72 -7.03 9.31
N ARG A 275 2.31 -5.83 9.41
CA ARG A 275 2.15 -4.94 10.56
C ARG A 275 2.17 -3.47 10.16
N VAL A 276 1.64 -2.64 11.05
CA VAL A 276 1.69 -1.19 10.94
C VAL A 276 3.07 -0.69 11.37
N VAL A 277 3.67 0.15 10.54
CA VAL A 277 4.99 0.77 10.75
C VAL A 277 4.81 2.29 10.73
N ARG A 278 5.28 2.97 11.78
CA ARG A 278 5.21 4.43 11.87
C ARG A 278 6.35 5.05 11.05
N MET A 279 6.01 5.81 10.03
CA MET A 279 6.95 6.46 9.09
C MET A 279 6.70 7.98 9.05
N SER A 280 7.64 8.73 8.48
CA SER A 280 7.50 10.17 8.32
C SER A 280 7.57 10.59 6.86
N ALA A 281 6.69 11.51 6.46
CA ALA A 281 6.66 12.07 5.11
C ALA A 281 7.54 13.31 4.97
N ARG A 282 8.29 13.70 6.01
CA ARG A 282 9.08 14.93 5.98
C ARG A 282 10.24 14.85 4.98
N LYS A 283 10.89 15.98 4.70
CA LYS A 283 11.99 16.04 3.73
C LYS A 283 13.27 15.42 4.28
N GLU A 284 13.49 15.58 5.58
CA GLU A 284 14.60 14.99 6.33
C GLU A 284 14.61 13.45 6.29
N ASP A 285 13.43 12.82 6.33
CA ASP A 285 13.28 11.35 6.40
C ASP A 285 13.03 10.70 5.02
N GLU A 286 13.20 11.46 3.94
CA GLU A 286 12.89 11.01 2.57
C GLU A 286 13.69 9.76 2.17
N ALA A 287 14.97 9.70 2.54
CA ALA A 287 15.83 8.58 2.20
C ALA A 287 15.37 7.27 2.84
N GLU A 288 14.93 7.33 4.11
CA GLU A 288 14.40 6.17 4.84
C GLU A 288 13.05 5.75 4.26
N LEU A 289 12.13 6.70 4.06
CA LEU A 289 10.83 6.43 3.47
C LEU A 289 10.95 5.82 2.07
N ARG A 290 11.83 6.37 1.23
CA ARG A 290 12.09 5.87 -0.12
C ARG A 290 12.63 4.44 -0.08
N ALA A 291 13.62 4.17 0.76
CA ALA A 291 14.18 2.83 0.89
C ALA A 291 13.16 1.81 1.39
N PHE A 292 12.26 2.22 2.28
CA PHE A 292 11.16 1.40 2.77
C PHE A 292 10.12 1.10 1.68
N LEU A 293 9.62 2.14 1.01
CA LEU A 293 8.60 2.00 -0.04
C LEU A 293 9.10 1.19 -1.24
N LEU A 294 10.37 1.35 -1.61
CA LEU A 294 10.98 0.58 -2.69
C LEU A 294 10.96 -0.93 -2.38
N LYS A 295 11.29 -1.31 -1.14
CA LYS A 295 11.21 -2.71 -0.67
C LYS A 295 9.77 -3.20 -0.49
N GLU A 296 8.83 -2.29 -0.27
CA GLU A 296 7.41 -2.62 -0.08
C GLU A 296 6.74 -2.96 -1.41
N MET A 297 6.90 -2.07 -2.39
CA MET A 297 6.27 -2.24 -3.71
C MET A 297 7.05 -3.22 -4.59
N TYR A 298 8.38 -3.24 -4.46
CA TYR A 298 9.26 -4.02 -5.33
C TYR A 298 10.23 -4.89 -4.51
N PRO A 299 9.74 -5.98 -3.89
CA PRO A 299 10.59 -6.87 -3.07
C PRO A 299 11.70 -7.56 -3.86
N LYS A 300 11.56 -7.67 -5.19
CA LYS A 300 12.56 -8.26 -6.10
C LYS A 300 13.45 -7.21 -6.77
N TYR A 301 13.33 -5.92 -6.40
CA TYR A 301 14.13 -4.87 -7.01
C TYR A 301 15.60 -5.07 -6.65
N ILE A 302 16.42 -5.20 -7.68
CA ILE A 302 17.88 -5.19 -7.60
C ILE A 302 18.30 -3.90 -8.25
N ARG A 303 18.96 -3.01 -7.49
CA ARG A 303 19.52 -1.77 -8.04
C ARG A 303 20.44 -2.15 -9.21
N PRO A 304 20.19 -1.66 -10.43
CA PRO A 304 21.11 -1.91 -11.52
C PRO A 304 22.47 -1.36 -11.14
N ALA A 305 23.50 -2.20 -11.26
CA ALA A 305 24.86 -1.82 -10.94
C ALA A 305 25.27 -0.69 -11.89
N GLY A 306 25.33 0.53 -11.36
CA GLY A 306 25.97 1.73 -11.92
C GLY A 306 25.73 1.99 -13.40
N ARG A 307 24.86 2.97 -13.70
CA ARG A 307 25.01 3.76 -14.92
C ARG A 307 25.50 5.15 -14.54
#